data_AF-A0A928NAQ3-F1
#
_entry.id   AF-A0A928NAQ3-F1
#
_cell.length_a   1.000
_cell.length_b   1.000
_cell.length_c   1.000
_cell.angle_alpha   90.00
_cell.angle_beta   90.00
_cell.angle_gamma   90.00
#
_symmetry.space_group_name_H-M   'P 1'
#
loop_
_entity.id
_entity.type
_entity.pdbx_description
1 polymer ?
#
loop_
_entity_poly.entity_id
_entity_poly.type
_entity_poly.pdbx_seq_one_letter_code
_entity_poly.pdbx_strand_id
1 'polypeptide(L)'
;MIIAIFALIGILAGLIFPYHIPLDYSPYVAIVILAILDSVFGAIASVTRKSFDLNVFITGFLSNTFLAIVLTFIGKKLDVDLYLVALIVFGTRLFSNFSTMRRHFLSQFSTKIKKKLCN
;
A
#
# COMPACT_ATOMS: atom_id res chain seq x y z
N MET A 1 -14.30 4.65 12.47
CA MET A 1 -13.88 5.69 13.44
C MET A 1 -12.44 5.50 13.90
N ILE A 2 -12.04 4.30 14.38
CA ILE A 2 -10.66 4.01 14.81
C ILE A 2 -9.58 4.33 13.75
N ILE A 3 -9.76 3.91 12.48
CA ILE A 3 -8.75 4.10 11.41
C ILE A 3 -8.49 5.59 11.14
N ALA A 4 -9.53 6.41 11.13
CA ALA A 4 -9.42 7.85 10.89
C ALA A 4 -8.66 8.56 12.03
N ILE A 5 -8.83 8.10 13.27
CA ILE A 5 -8.12 8.62 14.44
C ILE A 5 -6.62 8.32 14.33
N PHE A 6 -6.25 7.07 14.05
CA PHE A 6 -4.84 6.70 13.86
C PHE A 6 -4.19 7.41 12.67
N ALA A 7 -4.92 7.61 11.57
CA ALA A 7 -4.43 8.37 10.44
C ALA A 7 -4.17 9.85 10.81
N LEU A 8 -5.11 10.47 11.53
CA LEU A 8 -4.96 11.85 12.00
C LEU A 8 -3.79 12.01 12.97
N ILE A 9 -3.62 11.06 13.90
CA ILE A 9 -2.50 11.03 14.83
C ILE A 9 -1.17 10.89 14.07
N GLY A 10 -1.09 10.01 13.08
CA GLY A 10 0.11 9.85 12.26
C GLY A 10 0.50 11.12 11.50
N ILE A 11 -0.49 11.82 10.92
CA ILE A 11 -0.27 13.09 10.21
C ILE A 11 0.21 14.16 11.19
N LEU A 12 -0.45 14.31 12.34
CA LEU A 12 -0.06 15.27 13.37
C LEU A 12 1.33 14.99 13.92
N ALA A 13 1.65 13.72 14.20
CA ALA A 13 2.97 13.31 14.67
C ALA A 13 4.06 13.65 13.63
N GLY A 14 3.80 13.43 12.34
CA GLY A 14 4.72 13.78 11.26
C GLY A 14 4.94 15.28 11.09
N LEU A 15 3.90 16.10 11.32
CA LEU A 15 4.01 17.57 11.26
C LEU A 15 4.77 18.17 12.45
N ILE A 16 4.66 17.54 13.62
CA ILE A 16 5.28 18.03 14.86
C ILE A 16 6.76 17.60 14.95
N PHE A 17 7.16 16.50 14.32
CA PHE A 17 8.55 16.04 14.34
C PHE A 17 9.43 16.81 13.33
N PRO A 18 10.37 17.67 13.76
CA PRO A 18 11.25 18.44 12.87
C PRO A 18 12.48 17.61 12.44
N TYR A 19 12.30 16.32 12.17
CA TYR A 19 13.40 15.42 11.82
C TYR A 19 13.57 15.37 10.31
N HIS A 20 14.58 16.05 9.79
CA HIS A 20 14.96 15.96 8.39
C HIS A 20 15.64 14.62 8.13
N ILE A 21 15.02 13.79 7.30
CA ILE A 21 15.57 12.50 6.88
C ILE A 21 16.80 12.78 6.00
N PRO A 22 18.01 12.30 6.35
CA PRO A 22 19.18 12.45 5.50
C PRO A 22 18.97 11.78 4.13
N LEU A 23 19.54 12.36 3.08
CA LEU A 23 19.32 11.90 1.69
C LEU A 23 19.67 10.42 1.49
N ASP A 24 20.67 9.91 2.20
CA ASP A 24 21.10 8.51 2.15
C ASP A 24 20.05 7.49 2.58
N TYR A 25 19.03 7.92 3.35
CA TYR A 25 17.93 7.09 3.82
C TYR A 25 16.68 7.22 2.95
N SER A 26 16.65 8.17 2.02
CA SER A 26 15.50 8.42 1.15
C SER A 26 15.00 7.16 0.41
N PRO A 27 15.87 6.31 -0.18
CA PRO A 27 15.42 5.08 -0.86
C PRO A 27 14.76 4.07 0.08
N TYR A 28 15.22 3.98 1.34
CA TYR A 28 14.66 3.09 2.35
C TYR A 28 13.27 3.56 2.78
N VAL A 29 13.11 4.86 3.03
CA VAL A 29 11.83 5.43 3.43
C VAL A 29 10.82 5.32 2.29
N ALA A 30 11.22 5.65 1.06
CA ALA A 30 10.35 5.55 -0.11
C ALA A 30 9.80 4.13 -0.31
N ILE A 31 10.66 3.11 -0.24
CA ILE A 31 10.21 1.73 -0.45
C ILE A 31 9.34 1.21 0.68
N VAL A 32 9.63 1.59 1.93
CA VAL A 32 8.84 1.19 3.10
C VAL A 32 7.44 1.80 3.03
N ILE A 33 7.34 3.10 2.73
CA ILE A 33 6.04 3.76 2.52
C ILE A 33 5.25 3.05 1.42
N LEU A 34 5.91 2.72 0.31
CA LEU A 34 5.26 2.04 -0.81
C LEU A 34 4.77 0.63 -0.45
N ALA A 35 5.56 -0.15 0.30
CA ALA A 35 5.20 -1.49 0.75
C ALA A 35 4.03 -1.46 1.75
N ILE A 36 4.01 -0.48 2.66
CA ILE A 36 2.90 -0.23 3.57
C ILE A 36 1.64 0.10 2.76
N LEU A 37 1.75 1.00 1.79
CA LEU A 37 0.63 1.42 0.96
C LEU A 37 0.08 0.26 0.12
N ASP A 38 0.94 -0.55 -0.50
CA ASP A 38 0.51 -1.76 -1.24
C ASP A 38 -0.30 -2.71 -0.36
N SER A 39 0.14 -2.92 0.89
CA SER A 39 -0.56 -3.78 1.84
C SER A 39 -1.93 -3.22 2.24
N VAL A 40 -2.02 -1.90 2.48
CA VAL A 40 -3.31 -1.22 2.77
C VAL A 40 -4.26 -1.37 1.58
N PHE A 41 -3.78 -1.19 0.36
CA PHE A 41 -4.59 -1.38 -0.83
C PHE A 41 -4.99 -2.85 -1.03
N GLY A 42 -4.09 -3.80 -0.74
CA GLY A 42 -4.40 -5.23 -0.74
C GLY A 42 -5.51 -5.58 0.26
N ALA A 43 -5.48 -5.00 1.47
CA ALA A 43 -6.52 -5.19 2.48
C ALA A 43 -7.88 -4.67 2.00
N ILE A 44 -7.94 -3.44 1.48
CA ILE A 44 -9.19 -2.85 0.99
C ILE A 44 -9.74 -3.67 -0.21
N ALA A 45 -8.87 -4.13 -1.11
CA ALA A 45 -9.27 -4.92 -2.27
C ALA A 45 -9.83 -6.29 -1.88
N SER A 46 -9.25 -6.95 -0.87
CA SER A 46 -9.75 -8.23 -0.35
C SER A 46 -11.05 -8.10 0.44
N VAL A 47 -11.23 -7.02 1.21
CA VAL A 47 -12.52 -6.69 1.84
C VAL A 47 -13.61 -6.52 0.79
N THR A 48 -13.29 -5.83 -0.30
CA THR A 48 -14.23 -5.60 -1.41
C THR A 48 -14.69 -6.91 -2.06
N ARG A 49 -13.84 -7.94 -2.09
CA ARG A 49 -14.16 -9.28 -2.61
C ARG A 49 -14.73 -10.25 -1.56
N LYS A 50 -14.99 -9.79 -0.33
CA LYS A 50 -15.38 -10.62 0.83
C LYS A 50 -14.40 -11.77 1.15
N SER A 51 -13.13 -11.60 0.79
CA SER A 51 -12.07 -12.61 0.98
C SER A 51 -10.95 -12.08 1.89
N PHE A 52 -11.31 -11.21 2.84
CA PHE A 52 -10.34 -10.63 3.76
C PHE A 52 -9.99 -11.63 4.85
N ASP A 53 -8.68 -11.90 5.00
CA ASP A 53 -8.12 -12.69 6.07
C ASP A 53 -7.01 -11.87 6.76
N LEU A 54 -7.15 -11.68 8.07
CA LEU A 54 -6.23 -10.88 8.86
C LEU A 54 -4.83 -11.50 8.91
N ASN A 55 -4.73 -12.84 8.97
CA ASN A 55 -3.45 -13.53 8.99
C ASN A 55 -2.70 -13.29 7.68
N VAL A 56 -3.38 -13.45 6.54
CA VAL A 56 -2.80 -13.19 5.21
C VAL A 56 -2.35 -11.74 5.07
N PHE A 57 -3.13 -10.78 5.58
CA PHE A 57 -2.75 -9.37 5.61
C PHE A 57 -1.48 -9.13 6.44
N ILE A 58 -1.43 -9.60 7.69
CA ILE A 58 -0.28 -9.38 8.58
C ILE A 58 0.97 -10.05 8.03
N THR A 59 0.87 -11.31 7.58
CA THR A 59 2.00 -12.04 7.00
C THR A 59 2.47 -11.38 5.71
N GLY A 60 1.54 -10.91 4.88
CA GLY A 60 1.85 -10.20 3.64
C GLY A 60 2.52 -8.86 3.91
N PHE A 61 2.00 -8.05 4.82
CA PHE A 61 2.54 -6.76 5.22
C PHE A 61 3.99 -6.87 5.72
N LEU A 62 4.23 -7.77 6.67
CA LEU A 62 5.56 -7.96 7.25
C LEU A 62 6.54 -8.56 6.25
N SER A 63 6.15 -9.60 5.52
CA SER A 63 7.05 -10.25 4.55
C SER A 63 7.40 -9.32 3.39
N ASN A 64 6.43 -8.58 2.86
CA ASN A 64 6.67 -7.60 1.80
C ASN A 64 7.57 -6.45 2.25
N THR A 65 7.32 -5.90 3.45
CA THR A 65 8.15 -4.82 3.99
C THR A 65 9.57 -5.30 4.29
N PHE A 66 9.71 -6.51 4.84
CA PHE A 66 11.01 -7.14 5.06
C PHE A 66 11.76 -7.33 3.73
N LEU A 67 11.08 -7.87 2.71
CA LEU A 67 11.66 -8.07 1.38
C LEU A 67 12.12 -6.74 0.75
N ALA A 68 11.32 -5.68 0.88
CA ALA A 68 11.66 -4.33 0.42
C ALA A 68 12.94 -3.81 1.09
N ILE A 69 13.04 -3.93 2.42
CA ILE A 69 14.20 -3.49 3.19
C ILE A 69 15.45 -4.28 2.79
N VAL A 70 15.33 -5.61 2.71
CA VAL A 70 16.44 -6.48 2.32
C VAL A 70 16.92 -6.16 0.91
N LEU A 71 16.02 -5.96 -0.05
CA LEU A 71 16.37 -5.66 -1.43
C LEU A 71 17.07 -4.30 -1.56
N THR A 72 16.56 -3.27 -0.89
CA THR A 72 17.20 -1.94 -0.85
C THR A 72 18.55 -1.99 -0.14
N PHE A 73 18.68 -2.79 0.92
CA PHE A 73 19.95 -2.98 1.63
C PHE A 73 21.00 -3.65 0.74
N ILE A 74 20.62 -4.72 0.03
CA ILE A 74 21.50 -5.40 -0.93
C ILE A 74 21.90 -4.44 -2.05
N GLY A 75 20.94 -3.66 -2.59
CA GLY A 75 21.21 -2.62 -3.58
C GLY A 75 22.29 -1.64 -3.14
N LYS A 76 22.14 -1.08 -1.93
CA LYS A 76 23.13 -0.15 -1.38
C LYS A 76 24.51 -0.80 -1.20
N LYS A 77 24.57 -2.09 -0.85
CA LYS A 77 25.85 -2.80 -0.66
C LYS A 77 26.56 -3.15 -1.96
N LEU A 78 25.81 -3.36 -3.03
CA LEU A 78 26.34 -3.67 -4.36
C LEU A 78 26.58 -2.41 -5.21
N ASP A 79 26.23 -1.23 -4.70
CA ASP A 79 26.25 0.04 -5.44
C ASP A 79 25.39 0.00 -6.71
N VAL A 80 24.22 -0.66 -6.60
CA VAL A 80 23.22 -0.80 -7.68
C VAL A 80 21.85 -0.34 -7.19
N ASP A 81 21.09 0.30 -8.07
CA ASP A 81 19.74 0.83 -7.79
C ASP A 81 18.65 -0.27 -7.69
N LEU A 82 18.89 -1.35 -6.94
CA LEU A 82 17.91 -2.43 -6.74
C LEU A 82 16.62 -1.95 -6.06
N TYR A 83 16.66 -0.81 -5.36
CA TYR A 83 15.45 -0.19 -4.82
C TYR A 83 14.45 0.21 -5.92
N LEU A 84 14.92 0.55 -7.13
CA LEU A 84 14.03 0.86 -8.27
C LEU A 84 13.26 -0.38 -8.72
N VAL A 85 13.91 -1.55 -8.75
CA VAL A 85 13.25 -2.83 -9.05
C VAL A 85 12.16 -3.12 -8.03
N ALA A 86 12.49 -2.96 -6.75
CA ALA A 86 11.52 -3.07 -5.67
C ALA A 86 10.35 -2.11 -5.90
N LEU A 87 10.65 -0.84 -6.16
CA LEU A 87 9.66 0.23 -6.37
C LEU A 87 8.71 -0.08 -7.54
N ILE A 88 9.22 -0.60 -8.64
CA ILE A 88 8.38 -1.01 -9.79
C ILE A 88 7.49 -2.21 -9.41
N VAL A 89 8.03 -3.22 -8.74
CA VAL A 89 7.25 -4.42 -8.35
C VAL A 89 6.16 -4.07 -7.33
N PHE A 90 6.48 -3.29 -6.30
CA PHE A 90 5.48 -2.82 -5.34
C PHE A 90 4.47 -1.85 -6.00
N GLY A 91 4.94 -0.95 -6.86
CA GLY A 91 4.08 -0.03 -7.59
C GLY A 91 3.07 -0.75 -8.49
N THR A 92 3.52 -1.75 -9.26
CA THR A 92 2.62 -2.54 -10.13
C THR A 92 1.56 -3.31 -9.33
N ARG A 93 1.94 -3.88 -8.17
CA ARG A 93 0.98 -4.52 -7.24
C ARG A 93 -0.04 -3.52 -6.70
N LEU A 94 0.42 -2.35 -6.28
CA LEU A 94 -0.45 -1.28 -5.79
C LEU A 94 -1.46 -0.84 -6.86
N PHE A 95 -1.01 -0.58 -8.09
CA PHE A 95 -1.90 -0.23 -9.19
C PHE A 95 -2.87 -1.36 -9.55
N SER A 96 -2.45 -2.62 -9.45
CA SER A 96 -3.32 -3.78 -9.66
C SER A 96 -4.42 -3.89 -8.59
N ASN A 97 -4.06 -3.68 -7.32
CA ASN A 97 -4.99 -3.62 -6.19
C ASN A 97 -5.99 -2.47 -6.37
N PHE A 98 -5.53 -1.29 -6.79
CA PHE A 98 -6.41 -0.16 -7.11
C PHE A 98 -7.36 -0.46 -8.28
N SER A 99 -6.84 -1.04 -9.37
CA SER A 99 -7.62 -1.44 -10.55
C SER A 99 -8.76 -2.40 -10.19
N THR A 100 -8.49 -3.31 -9.25
CA THR A 100 -9.49 -4.21 -8.66
C THR A 100 -10.59 -3.46 -7.92
N MET A 101 -10.24 -2.55 -7.01
CA MET A 101 -11.23 -1.76 -6.27
C MET A 101 -12.10 -0.95 -7.21
N ARG A 102 -11.48 -0.27 -8.18
CA ARG A 102 -12.16 0.54 -9.20
C ARG A 102 -13.19 -0.30 -9.96
N ARG A 103 -12.81 -1.50 -10.44
CA ARG A 103 -13.73 -2.39 -11.16
C ARG A 103 -14.95 -2.77 -10.33
N HIS A 104 -14.75 -3.12 -9.06
CA HIS A 104 -15.85 -3.50 -8.19
C HIS A 104 -16.78 -2.31 -7.86
N PHE A 105 -16.21 -1.12 -7.67
CA PHE A 105 -17.01 0.09 -7.48
C PHE A 105 -17.89 0.40 -8.71
N LEU A 106 -17.32 0.29 -9.91
CA LEU A 106 -18.02 0.46 -11.18
C LEU A 106 -19.14 -0.59 -11.37
N SER A 107 -18.89 -1.87 -11.08
CA SER A 107 -19.89 -2.94 -11.24
C SER A 107 -21.08 -2.75 -10.28
N GLN A 108 -20.81 -2.32 -9.04
CA GLN A 108 -21.86 -2.00 -8.06
C GLN A 108 -22.72 -0.82 -8.54
N PHE A 109 -22.09 0.23 -9.10
CA PHE A 109 -22.79 1.39 -9.62
C PHE A 109 -23.66 1.05 -10.85
N SER A 110 -23.12 0.29 -11.80
CA SER A 110 -23.85 -0.19 -12.97
C SER A 110 -25.08 -1.04 -12.59
N THR A 111 -24.92 -1.93 -11.60
CA THR A 111 -26.03 -2.78 -11.10
C THR A 111 -27.12 -1.94 -10.42
N LYS A 112 -26.76 -0.92 -9.63
CA LYS A 112 -27.73 0.00 -9.01
C LYS A 112 -28.52 0.78 -10.05
N ILE A 113 -27.86 1.26 -11.11
CA ILE A 113 -28.54 1.99 -12.21
C ILE A 113 -29.54 1.07 -12.92
N LYS A 114 -29.14 -0.16 -13.27
CA LYS A 114 -30.02 -1.14 -13.93
C LYS A 114 -31.27 -1.44 -13.08
N LYS A 115 -31.10 -1.58 -11.76
CA LYS A 115 -32.21 -1.85 -10.83
C LYS A 115 -33.18 -0.66 -10.68
N LYS A 116 -32.69 0.58 -10.81
CA LYS A 116 -33.51 1.81 -10.80
C LYS A 116 -34.26 2.04 -12.12
N LEU A 117 -33.76 1.51 -13.24
CA LEU A 117 -34.41 1.60 -14.55
C LEU A 117 -35.51 0.54 -14.76
N CYS A 118 -35.43 -0.60 -14.06
CA CYS A 118 -36.41 -1.69 -14.17
C CYS A 118 -37.54 -1.61 -13.12
N ASN A 119 -37.67 -0.50 -12.39
CA ASN A 119 -38.63 -0.28 -11.31
C ASN A 119 -39.26 1.11 -11.48
#